data_AF-A0A926AC93-F1
#
_entry.id   AF-A0A926AC93-F1
#
_cell.length_a   1.000
_cell.length_b   1.000
_cell.length_c   1.000
_cell.angle_alpha   90.00
_cell.angle_beta   90.00
_cell.angle_gamma   90.00
#
_symmetry.space_group_name_H-M   'P 1'
#
loop_
_entity.id
_entity.type
_entity.pdbx_description
1 polymer ?
#
loop_
_entity_poly.entity_id
_entity_poly.type
_entity_poly.pdbx_seq_one_letter_code
_entity_poly.pdbx_strand_id
1 'polypeptide(L)'
;MSTRKRTRDNGFSVFRIGVISAIIGGAFLVGAFVFTTLDQQGARSPLVIDSPAGAELRDQEETSGSRRQWYVVGATDAEQVATYYNQELQEFYGADTTAAELCKRIPASGNYDDYIEGTGMVPYMFKCVFDSSTFQSERFTEVQIEPGVRNNETGDNLEGSVVVIYTQVWQP
;
A
#
# COMPACT_ATOMS: atom_id res chain seq x y z
N MET A 1 84.52 10.90 4.52
CA MET A 1 83.53 11.59 3.68
C MET A 1 82.16 11.06 4.09
N SER A 2 81.34 11.87 4.77
CA SER A 2 80.20 11.44 5.58
C SER A 2 78.90 11.35 4.76
N THR A 3 78.27 10.18 4.76
CA THR A 3 77.00 9.92 4.07
C THR A 3 75.83 10.27 5.00
N ARG A 4 75.15 11.39 4.73
CA ARG A 4 73.99 11.85 5.50
C ARG A 4 72.73 11.09 5.07
N LYS A 5 72.25 10.19 5.93
CA LYS A 5 70.98 9.47 5.75
C LYS A 5 69.81 10.43 6.05
N ARG A 6 69.03 10.81 5.03
CA ARG A 6 67.77 11.56 5.22
C ARG A 6 66.73 10.62 5.81
N THR A 7 66.42 10.82 7.09
CA THR A 7 65.24 10.22 7.71
C THR A 7 64.00 10.86 7.08
N ARG A 8 63.15 10.04 6.49
CA ARG A 8 61.87 10.45 5.90
C ARG A 8 60.87 10.48 7.06
N ASP A 9 60.57 11.66 7.57
CA ASP A 9 59.53 11.83 8.59
C ASP A 9 58.17 11.54 7.93
N ASN A 10 57.75 10.28 7.98
CA ASN A 10 56.37 9.88 7.73
C ASN A 10 55.52 10.30 8.95
N GLY A 11 55.42 11.61 9.17
CA GLY A 11 54.45 12.17 10.11
C GLY A 11 53.07 11.95 9.53
N PHE A 12 52.32 11.01 10.08
CA PHE A 12 50.86 11.00 9.95
C PHE A 12 50.37 12.34 10.48
N SER A 13 50.16 13.28 9.57
CA SER A 13 49.73 14.63 9.89
C SER A 13 48.33 14.53 10.47
N VAL A 14 48.19 14.82 11.77
CA VAL A 14 46.91 14.86 12.49
C VAL A 14 45.88 15.71 11.74
N PHE A 15 46.35 16.73 11.01
CA PHE A 15 45.54 17.55 10.12
C PHE A 15 44.87 16.74 8.98
N ARG A 16 45.59 15.82 8.33
CA ARG A 16 45.03 14.97 7.26
C ARG A 16 43.99 14.00 7.80
N ILE A 17 44.21 13.45 9.00
CA ILE A 17 43.25 12.57 9.67
C ILE A 17 41.99 13.35 10.06
N GLY A 18 42.13 14.59 10.56
CA GLY A 18 41.02 15.48 10.87
C GLY A 18 40.17 15.82 9.64
N VAL A 19 40.80 16.15 8.50
CA VAL A 19 40.09 16.44 7.25
C VAL A 19 39.34 15.21 6.73
N ILE A 20 39.96 14.03 6.73
CA ILE A 20 39.29 12.79 6.31
C ILE A 20 38.09 12.49 7.22
N SER A 21 38.25 12.66 8.54
CA SER A 21 37.16 12.43 9.50
C SER A 21 36.00 13.41 9.32
N ALA A 22 36.29 14.69 9.02
CA ALA A 22 35.27 15.69 8.73
C ALA A 22 34.50 15.40 7.43
N ILE A 23 35.19 14.93 6.39
CA ILE A 23 34.54 14.53 5.12
C ILE A 23 33.62 13.33 5.34
N ILE A 24 34.10 12.30 6.05
CA ILE A 24 33.30 11.11 6.36
C ILE A 24 32.09 11.49 7.22
N GLY A 25 32.31 12.25 8.30
CA GLY A 25 31.22 12.72 9.17
C GLY A 25 30.18 13.57 8.42
N GLY A 26 30.64 14.47 7.55
CA GLY A 26 29.76 15.25 6.68
C GLY A 26 28.93 14.37 5.73
N ALA A 27 29.55 13.36 5.12
CA ALA A 27 28.86 12.41 4.26
C ALA A 27 27.79 11.60 5.02
N PHE A 28 28.06 11.19 6.26
CA PHE A 28 27.06 10.52 7.11
C PHE A 28 25.88 11.41 7.45
N LEU A 29 26.11 12.69 7.78
CA LEU A 29 25.03 13.63 8.09
C LEU A 29 24.14 13.90 6.86
N VAL A 30 24.76 14.10 5.69
CA VAL A 30 24.02 14.28 4.44
C VAL A 30 23.26 13.01 4.08
N GLY A 31 23.88 11.83 4.24
CA GLY A 31 23.24 10.54 4.03
C GLY A 31 22.02 10.38 4.93
N ALA A 32 22.17 10.58 6.24
CA ALA A 32 21.08 10.50 7.21
C ALA A 32 19.94 11.46 6.86
N PHE A 33 20.25 12.71 6.48
CA PHE A 33 19.25 13.68 6.07
C PHE A 33 18.45 13.22 4.84
N VAL A 34 19.12 12.75 3.78
CA VAL A 34 18.46 12.25 2.56
C VAL A 34 17.59 11.02 2.84
N PHE A 35 18.03 10.10 3.70
CA PHE A 35 17.22 8.94 4.08
C PHE A 35 15.93 9.37 4.81
N THR A 36 16.02 10.34 5.72
CA THR A 36 14.83 10.80 6.47
C THR A 36 13.82 11.54 5.60
N THR A 37 14.24 12.25 4.55
CA THR A 37 13.31 12.98 3.67
C THR A 37 12.56 12.05 2.72
N LEU A 38 13.16 10.94 2.30
CA LEU A 38 12.51 9.93 1.45
C LEU A 38 11.40 9.20 2.21
N ASP A 39 11.64 8.85 3.48
CA ASP A 39 10.68 8.13 4.31
C ASP A 39 9.42 8.97 4.59
N GLN A 40 9.59 10.27 4.87
CA GLN A 40 8.48 11.20 5.08
C GLN A 40 7.65 11.48 3.83
N GLN A 41 8.20 11.33 2.62
CA GLN A 41 7.43 11.49 1.39
C GLN A 41 6.51 10.29 1.14
N GLY A 42 6.97 9.08 1.45
CA GLY A 42 6.17 7.85 1.30
C GLY A 42 4.92 7.82 2.19
N ALA A 43 4.99 8.40 3.39
CA ALA A 43 3.87 8.50 4.33
C ALA A 43 2.81 9.55 3.94
N ARG A 44 3.10 10.41 2.96
CA ARG A 44 2.20 11.50 2.52
C ARG A 44 1.40 11.18 1.26
N SER A 45 1.54 9.98 0.73
CA SER A 45 0.80 9.51 -0.43
C SER A 45 0.01 8.25 -0.09
N PRO A 46 -1.17 8.05 -0.70
CA PRO A 46 -1.90 6.80 -0.58
C PRO A 46 -1.05 5.61 -1.05
N LEU A 47 -1.28 4.45 -0.44
CA LEU A 47 -0.80 3.19 -0.99
C LEU A 47 -1.62 2.84 -2.23
N VAL A 48 -1.04 2.91 -3.42
CA VAL A 48 -1.77 2.67 -4.67
C VAL A 48 -1.70 1.18 -5.00
N ILE A 49 -2.88 0.56 -5.16
CA ILE A 49 -3.04 -0.82 -5.61
C ILE A 49 -3.76 -0.77 -6.95
N ASP A 50 -3.29 -1.55 -7.92
CA ASP A 50 -3.88 -1.57 -9.26
C ASP A 50 -5.31 -2.12 -9.23
N SER A 51 -6.15 -1.58 -10.11
CA SER A 51 -7.53 -2.04 -10.27
C SER A 51 -7.61 -3.16 -11.29
N PRO A 52 -8.57 -4.09 -11.15
CA PRO A 52 -8.76 -5.16 -12.10
C PRO A 52 -9.05 -4.60 -13.49
N ALA A 53 -8.62 -5.34 -14.52
CA ALA A 53 -8.82 -4.93 -15.90
C ALA A 53 -10.31 -4.68 -16.22
N GLY A 54 -10.60 -3.54 -16.86
CA GLY A 54 -11.97 -3.16 -17.19
C GLY A 54 -12.75 -2.52 -16.03
N ALA A 55 -12.11 -2.21 -14.90
CA ALA A 55 -12.71 -1.41 -13.83
C ALA A 55 -13.00 0.02 -14.29
N GLU A 56 -14.24 0.46 -14.11
CA GLU A 56 -14.68 1.84 -14.38
C GLU A 56 -14.90 2.59 -13.07
N LEU A 57 -14.24 3.74 -12.88
CA LEU A 57 -14.47 4.60 -11.72
C LEU A 57 -15.88 5.20 -11.79
N ARG A 58 -16.68 4.97 -10.75
CA ARG A 58 -18.04 5.50 -10.59
C ARG A 58 -18.09 6.71 -9.71
N ASP A 59 -17.38 6.67 -8.59
CA ASP A 59 -17.38 7.74 -7.61
C ASP A 59 -16.05 7.83 -6.88
N GLN A 60 -15.76 9.01 -6.33
CA GLN A 60 -14.56 9.25 -5.53
C GLN A 60 -14.82 10.33 -4.47
N GLU A 61 -14.44 10.02 -3.24
CA GLU A 61 -14.38 10.94 -2.12
C GLU A 61 -12.93 11.05 -1.64
N GLU A 62 -12.45 12.26 -1.36
CA GLU A 62 -11.07 12.47 -0.91
C GLU A 62 -11.00 13.55 0.16
N THR A 63 -10.18 13.29 1.18
CA THR A 63 -9.85 14.21 2.28
C THR A 63 -8.33 14.31 2.43
N SER A 64 -7.84 15.10 3.40
CA SER A 64 -6.41 15.38 3.55
C SER A 64 -5.52 14.17 3.89
N GLY A 65 -6.08 13.03 4.24
CA GLY A 65 -5.33 11.81 4.56
C GLY A 65 -6.13 10.53 4.32
N SER A 66 -7.19 10.62 3.52
CA SER A 66 -7.99 9.47 3.14
C SER A 66 -8.59 9.65 1.77
N ARG A 67 -8.79 8.54 1.05
CA ARG A 67 -9.48 8.51 -0.23
C ARG A 67 -10.35 7.28 -0.31
N ARG A 68 -11.57 7.45 -0.80
CA ARG A 68 -12.50 6.36 -1.09
C ARG A 68 -12.89 6.40 -2.56
N GLN A 69 -12.76 5.28 -3.26
CA GLN A 69 -13.07 5.17 -4.69
C GLN A 69 -13.96 3.97 -4.93
N TRP A 70 -14.97 4.14 -5.78
CA TRP A 70 -15.90 3.09 -6.17
C TRP A 70 -15.68 2.75 -7.63
N TYR A 71 -15.36 1.50 -7.90
CA TYR A 71 -15.21 0.96 -9.23
C TYR A 71 -16.30 -0.05 -9.51
N VAL A 72 -16.72 -0.16 -10.77
CA VAL A 72 -17.58 -1.23 -11.26
C VAL A 72 -16.83 -2.03 -12.32
N VAL A 73 -16.85 -3.34 -12.17
CA VAL A 73 -16.22 -4.30 -13.09
C VAL A 73 -17.32 -5.16 -13.69
N GLY A 74 -17.51 -5.08 -15.01
CA GLY A 74 -18.55 -5.85 -15.68
C GLY A 74 -18.19 -7.32 -15.93
N ALA A 75 -19.20 -8.18 -16.03
CA ALA A 75 -19.11 -9.55 -16.54
C ALA A 75 -18.10 -10.47 -15.81
N THR A 76 -17.95 -10.30 -14.51
CA THR A 76 -17.07 -11.13 -13.66
C THR A 76 -17.77 -11.49 -12.35
N ASP A 77 -17.26 -12.51 -11.66
CA ASP A 77 -17.72 -12.88 -10.32
C ASP A 77 -16.81 -12.24 -9.25
N ALA A 78 -17.35 -12.06 -8.04
CA ALA A 78 -16.62 -11.41 -6.96
C ALA A 78 -15.41 -12.26 -6.52
N GLU A 79 -15.51 -13.58 -6.68
CA GLU A 79 -14.48 -14.57 -6.36
C GLU A 79 -13.24 -14.46 -7.27
N GLN A 80 -13.41 -14.21 -8.57
CA GLN A 80 -12.31 -13.97 -9.51
C GLN A 80 -11.61 -12.65 -9.17
N VAL A 81 -12.38 -11.60 -8.87
CA VAL A 81 -11.81 -10.31 -8.45
C VAL A 81 -11.05 -10.48 -7.13
N ALA A 82 -11.58 -11.25 -6.17
CA ALA A 82 -10.86 -11.57 -4.94
C ALA A 82 -9.60 -12.42 -5.20
N THR A 83 -9.63 -13.31 -6.18
CA THR A 83 -8.44 -14.09 -6.59
C THR A 83 -7.37 -13.20 -7.20
N TYR A 84 -7.76 -12.20 -8.01
CA TYR A 84 -6.85 -11.17 -8.50
C TYR A 84 -6.15 -10.44 -7.34
N TYR A 85 -6.91 -9.91 -6.37
CA TYR A 85 -6.29 -9.23 -5.23
C TYR A 85 -5.49 -10.15 -4.30
N ASN A 86 -5.80 -11.45 -4.24
CA ASN A 86 -4.94 -12.41 -3.54
C ASN A 86 -3.56 -12.52 -4.19
N GLN A 87 -3.47 -12.40 -5.52
CA GLN A 87 -2.18 -12.36 -6.22
C GLN A 87 -1.44 -11.06 -5.91
N GLU A 88 -2.13 -9.92 -5.99
CA GLU A 88 -1.57 -8.61 -5.61
C GLU A 88 -1.06 -8.60 -4.16
N LEU A 89 -1.79 -9.21 -3.22
CA LEU A 89 -1.36 -9.34 -1.82
C LEU A 89 -0.11 -10.20 -1.69
N GLN A 90 0.00 -11.29 -2.45
CA GLN A 90 1.19 -12.14 -2.47
C GLN A 90 2.41 -11.40 -3.03
N GLU A 91 2.20 -10.55 -4.04
CA GLU A 91 3.25 -9.69 -4.59
C GLU A 91 3.66 -8.61 -3.58
N PHE A 92 2.69 -8.04 -2.86
CA PHE A 92 2.90 -6.99 -1.89
C PHE A 92 3.65 -7.46 -0.63
N TYR A 93 3.24 -8.57 -0.02
CA TYR A 93 3.86 -9.11 1.20
C TYR A 93 4.99 -10.11 0.92
N GLY A 94 5.06 -10.68 -0.29
CA GLY A 94 6.08 -11.63 -0.70
C GLY A 94 5.77 -13.10 -0.35
N ALA A 95 6.79 -13.95 -0.46
CA ALA A 95 6.65 -15.41 -0.38
C ALA A 95 6.13 -15.95 0.97
N ASP A 96 6.20 -15.14 2.03
CA ASP A 96 5.76 -15.51 3.38
C ASP A 96 4.31 -15.07 3.69
N THR A 97 3.56 -14.64 2.67
CA THR A 97 2.14 -14.24 2.82
C THR A 97 1.33 -15.34 3.51
N THR A 98 0.75 -14.99 4.64
CA THR A 98 -0.07 -15.88 5.46
C THR A 98 -1.53 -15.86 5.02
N ALA A 99 -2.27 -16.92 5.35
CA ALA A 99 -3.72 -16.94 5.12
C ALA A 99 -4.48 -15.82 5.87
N ALA A 100 -3.85 -15.20 6.89
CA ALA A 100 -4.44 -14.09 7.61
C ALA A 100 -4.40 -12.76 6.83
N GLU A 101 -3.47 -12.64 5.87
CA GLU A 101 -3.25 -11.47 5.01
C GLU A 101 -4.02 -11.56 3.68
N LEU A 102 -4.46 -12.76 3.29
CA LEU A 102 -5.32 -12.97 2.12
C LEU A 102 -6.70 -12.34 2.28
N CYS A 103 -7.38 -12.12 1.16
CA CYS A 103 -8.75 -11.62 1.11
C CYS A 103 -9.70 -12.52 1.90
N LYS A 104 -10.49 -11.93 2.80
CA LYS A 104 -11.45 -12.64 3.65
C LYS A 104 -12.87 -12.41 3.18
N ARG A 105 -13.61 -13.50 2.97
CA ARG A 105 -15.05 -13.46 2.69
C ARG A 105 -15.84 -13.20 3.98
N ILE A 106 -16.85 -12.34 3.90
CA ILE A 106 -17.77 -12.02 4.99
C ILE A 106 -19.21 -12.08 4.45
N PRO A 107 -20.09 -12.95 5.00
CA PRO A 107 -19.75 -14.04 5.93
C PRO A 107 -18.80 -15.06 5.30
N ALA A 108 -18.22 -15.98 6.10
CA ALA A 108 -17.28 -16.97 5.57
C ALA A 108 -17.91 -17.90 4.51
N SER A 109 -19.23 -18.11 4.59
CA SER A 109 -20.02 -18.88 3.62
C SER A 109 -21.46 -18.39 3.61
N GLY A 110 -22.18 -18.58 2.50
CA GLY A 110 -23.59 -18.17 2.39
C GLY A 110 -23.76 -16.64 2.31
N ASN A 111 -24.96 -16.17 2.62
CA ASN A 111 -25.30 -14.75 2.60
C ASN A 111 -25.38 -14.18 4.02
N TYR A 112 -25.34 -12.86 4.16
CA TYR A 112 -25.72 -12.20 5.42
C TYR A 112 -27.13 -12.60 5.84
N ASP A 113 -27.36 -12.71 7.16
CA ASP A 113 -28.63 -13.20 7.72
C ASP A 113 -29.82 -12.30 7.37
N ASP A 114 -29.58 -11.01 7.14
CA ASP A 114 -30.56 -9.99 6.78
C ASP A 114 -30.63 -9.73 5.26
N TYR A 115 -29.91 -10.50 4.44
CA TYR A 115 -29.94 -10.32 2.99
C TYR A 115 -31.32 -10.62 2.41
N ILE A 116 -31.85 -9.63 1.67
CA ILE A 116 -33.09 -9.74 0.93
C ILE A 116 -32.81 -9.34 -0.53
N GLU A 117 -33.14 -10.21 -1.47
CA GLU A 117 -32.93 -9.94 -2.89
C GLU A 117 -33.75 -8.72 -3.36
N GLY A 118 -33.12 -7.82 -4.12
CA GLY A 118 -33.80 -6.67 -4.72
C GLY A 118 -33.90 -5.42 -3.82
N THR A 119 -33.37 -5.44 -2.60
CA THR A 119 -33.34 -4.26 -1.70
C THR A 119 -32.07 -3.41 -1.88
N GLY A 120 -31.15 -3.82 -2.74
CA GLY A 120 -29.80 -3.25 -2.82
C GLY A 120 -28.85 -3.72 -1.71
N MET A 121 -29.29 -4.62 -0.81
CA MET A 121 -28.39 -5.25 0.16
C MET A 121 -27.44 -6.21 -0.55
N VAL A 122 -26.18 -6.18 -0.15
CA VAL A 122 -25.13 -7.06 -0.70
C VAL A 122 -25.18 -8.41 0.02
N PRO A 123 -25.17 -9.56 -0.67
CA PRO A 123 -25.27 -10.87 -0.04
C PRO A 123 -24.00 -11.27 0.74
N TYR A 124 -22.82 -10.88 0.26
CA TYR A 124 -21.53 -11.12 0.89
C TYR A 124 -20.49 -10.15 0.33
N MET A 125 -19.35 -10.01 1.00
CA MET A 125 -18.21 -9.23 0.49
C MET A 125 -16.89 -9.94 0.73
N PHE A 126 -15.87 -9.58 -0.04
CA PHE A 126 -14.48 -9.88 0.30
C PHE A 126 -13.80 -8.61 0.79
N LYS A 127 -12.92 -8.75 1.79
CA LYS A 127 -12.05 -7.68 2.27
C LYS A 127 -10.59 -8.09 2.13
N CYS A 128 -9.82 -7.28 1.43
CA CYS A 128 -8.38 -7.44 1.23
C CYS A 128 -7.69 -6.21 1.81
N VAL A 129 -6.64 -6.37 2.63
CA VAL A 129 -5.98 -5.24 3.29
C VAL A 129 -4.49 -5.23 2.96
N PHE A 130 -4.06 -4.16 2.30
CA PHE A 130 -2.66 -3.85 2.03
C PHE A 130 -2.20 -2.85 3.08
N ASP A 131 -1.32 -3.26 3.98
CA ASP A 131 -0.87 -2.44 5.09
C ASP A 131 0.65 -2.24 5.03
N SER A 132 1.08 -0.99 5.04
CA SER A 132 2.48 -0.58 5.12
C SER A 132 2.74 0.38 6.28
N SER A 133 1.85 0.36 7.27
CA SER A 133 1.95 1.21 8.46
C SER A 133 3.19 0.88 9.26
N THR A 134 3.77 1.91 9.87
CA THR A 134 4.93 1.80 10.76
C THR A 134 4.55 2.29 12.15
N PHE A 135 5.50 2.29 13.11
CA PHE A 135 5.24 2.77 14.46
C PHE A 135 4.80 4.25 14.52
N GLN A 136 5.14 5.06 13.52
CA GLN A 136 4.84 6.50 13.51
C GLN A 136 3.91 6.93 12.38
N SER A 137 3.60 6.06 11.43
CA SER A 137 2.77 6.42 10.28
C SER A 137 1.74 5.34 9.98
N GLU A 138 0.53 5.76 9.63
CA GLU A 138 -0.53 4.87 9.19
C GLU A 138 -0.63 4.98 7.67
N ARG A 139 -0.52 3.85 6.96
CA ARG A 139 -0.66 3.83 5.51
C ARG A 139 -1.14 2.47 5.02
N PHE A 140 -2.44 2.39 4.73
CA PHE A 140 -3.07 1.16 4.26
C PHE A 140 -4.11 1.43 3.15
N THR A 141 -4.45 0.36 2.44
CA THR A 141 -5.56 0.29 1.48
C THR A 141 -6.39 -0.93 1.77
N GLU A 142 -7.64 -0.72 2.16
CA GLU A 142 -8.66 -1.76 2.22
C GLU A 142 -9.41 -1.80 0.88
N VAL A 143 -9.44 -2.96 0.26
CA VAL A 143 -10.24 -3.25 -0.93
C VAL A 143 -11.42 -4.11 -0.52
N GLN A 144 -12.62 -3.56 -0.65
CA GLN A 144 -13.88 -4.26 -0.42
C GLN A 144 -14.50 -4.63 -1.76
N ILE A 145 -14.81 -5.91 -1.95
CA ILE A 145 -15.29 -6.47 -3.21
C ILE A 145 -16.68 -7.03 -2.96
N GLU A 146 -17.65 -6.54 -3.71
CA GLU A 146 -19.07 -6.87 -3.54
C GLU A 146 -19.65 -7.34 -4.87
N PRO A 147 -20.43 -8.43 -4.90
CA PRO A 147 -21.24 -8.73 -6.07
C PRO A 147 -22.24 -7.59 -6.28
N GLY A 148 -22.40 -7.16 -7.53
CA GLY A 148 -23.38 -6.17 -7.90
C GLY A 148 -24.80 -6.70 -7.70
N VAL A 149 -25.66 -5.87 -7.15
CA VAL A 149 -27.02 -6.22 -6.76
C VAL A 149 -28.04 -5.32 -7.43
N ARG A 150 -29.28 -5.81 -7.51
CA ARG A 150 -30.44 -5.04 -7.92
C ARG A 150 -31.06 -4.33 -6.73
N ASN A 151 -31.45 -3.07 -6.92
CA ASN A 151 -32.26 -2.29 -6.01
C ASN A 151 -33.58 -1.88 -6.69
N ASN A 152 -34.68 -2.53 -6.29
CA ASN A 152 -36.00 -2.29 -6.84
C ASN A 152 -36.59 -0.93 -6.42
N GLU A 153 -36.13 -0.35 -5.32
CA GLU A 153 -36.60 0.94 -4.81
C GLU A 153 -35.99 2.11 -5.58
N THR A 154 -34.69 2.06 -5.89
CA THR A 154 -33.99 3.09 -6.67
C THR A 154 -34.07 2.85 -8.18
N GLY A 155 -34.29 1.60 -8.59
CA GLY A 155 -34.24 1.18 -10.00
C GLY A 155 -32.84 0.83 -10.50
N ASP A 156 -31.82 0.89 -9.63
CA ASP A 156 -30.45 0.53 -9.99
C ASP A 156 -30.30 -0.98 -10.15
N ASN A 157 -29.62 -1.42 -11.21
CA ASN A 157 -29.30 -2.83 -11.39
C ASN A 157 -27.82 -3.00 -11.76
N LEU A 158 -27.07 -3.59 -10.84
CA LEU A 158 -25.67 -3.96 -11.01
C LEU A 158 -25.46 -5.48 -11.10
N GLU A 159 -26.54 -6.27 -11.25
CA GLU A 159 -26.44 -7.72 -11.45
C GLU A 159 -25.50 -8.06 -12.61
N GLY A 160 -24.62 -9.06 -12.42
CA GLY A 160 -23.61 -9.45 -13.40
C GLY A 160 -22.38 -8.52 -13.46
N SER A 161 -22.26 -7.60 -12.50
CA SER A 161 -21.04 -6.82 -12.26
C SER A 161 -20.53 -7.02 -10.83
N VAL A 162 -19.34 -6.50 -10.56
CA VAL A 162 -18.71 -6.48 -9.23
C VAL A 162 -18.40 -5.03 -8.89
N VAL A 163 -18.78 -4.62 -7.69
CA VAL A 163 -18.42 -3.32 -7.13
C VAL A 163 -17.14 -3.50 -6.31
N VAL A 164 -16.14 -2.67 -6.58
CA VAL A 164 -14.88 -2.66 -5.86
C VAL A 164 -14.69 -1.31 -5.20
N ILE A 165 -14.58 -1.30 -3.89
CA ILE A 165 -14.48 -0.10 -3.08
C ILE A 165 -13.08 -0.06 -2.47
N TYR A 166 -12.32 0.98 -2.82
CA TYR A 166 -11.03 1.25 -2.22
C TYR A 166 -11.23 2.22 -1.08
N THR A 167 -10.73 1.88 0.10
CA THR A 167 -10.62 2.80 1.24
C THR A 167 -9.16 2.93 1.60
N GLN A 168 -8.60 4.11 1.37
CA GLN A 168 -7.18 4.39 1.54
C GLN A 168 -7.00 5.41 2.64
N VAL A 169 -6.01 5.18 3.50
CA VAL A 169 -5.63 6.10 4.58
C VAL A 169 -4.12 6.28 4.53
N TRP A 170 -3.67 7.52 4.69
CA TRP A 170 -2.25 7.87 4.83
C TRP A 170 -2.08 9.06 5.78
N GLN A 171 -1.40 8.83 6.89
CA GLN A 171 -1.09 9.85 7.90
C GLN A 171 0.34 9.65 8.44
N PRO A 172 1.12 10.75 8.58
CA PRO A 172 2.48 10.71 9.11
C PRO A 172 2.55 10.72 10.64
#